data_AF-A0A7Y3TV02-F1
#
_entry.id   AF-A0A7Y3TV02-F1
#
_cell.length_a   1.000
_cell.length_b   1.000
_cell.length_c   1.000
_cell.angle_alpha   90.00
_cell.angle_beta   90.00
_cell.angle_gamma   90.00
#
_symmetry.space_group_name_H-M   'P 1'
#
loop_
_entity.id
_entity.type
_entity.pdbx_description
1 polymer ?
#
loop_
_entity_poly.entity_id
_entity_poly.type
_entity_poly.pdbx_seq_one_letter_code
_entity_poly.pdbx_strand_id
1 'polypeptide(L)' 'MTNWKRSAFEPSSKRRRGYPSETSVKRGYRVVHGDKELQEKLGNSDLCPCGSGRSFQAMLP' A
#
# COMPACT_ATOMS: atom_id res chain seq x y z
N MET A 1 33.49 -12.84 -22.33
CA MET A 1 32.65 -11.76 -22.92
C MET A 1 31.22 -11.94 -22.41
N THR A 2 30.91 -11.38 -21.24
CA THR A 2 29.58 -11.52 -20.63
C THR A 2 28.62 -10.55 -21.33
N ASN A 3 27.67 -11.13 -22.05
CA ASN A 3 26.61 -10.42 -22.76
C ASN A 3 25.70 -9.71 -21.76
N TRP A 4 26.01 -8.44 -21.47
CA TRP A 4 25.14 -7.54 -20.73
C TRP A 4 23.91 -7.26 -21.60
N LYS A 5 22.89 -8.11 -21.47
CA LYS A 5 21.55 -7.76 -21.92
C LYS A 5 21.13 -6.55 -21.11
N ARG A 6 21.27 -5.34 -21.69
CA ARG A 6 20.61 -4.14 -21.19
C ARG A 6 19.13 -4.48 -21.13
N SER A 7 18.58 -4.70 -19.94
CA SER A 7 17.14 -4.86 -19.80
C SER A 7 16.51 -3.57 -20.31
N ALA A 8 15.47 -3.66 -21.13
CA ALA A 8 14.75 -2.49 -21.67
C ALA A 8 14.12 -1.61 -20.56
N PHE A 9 14.20 -2.06 -19.31
CA PHE A 9 13.75 -1.36 -18.13
C PHE A 9 14.87 -1.34 -17.09
N GLU A 10 15.25 -0.15 -16.64
CA GLU A 10 16.18 0.04 -15.53
C GLU A 10 15.36 0.01 -14.22
N PRO A 11 15.64 -0.93 -13.28
CA PRO A 11 14.93 -0.99 -12.02
C PRO A 11 15.15 0.30 -11.21
N SER A 12 14.14 1.17 -11.16
CA SER A 12 14.21 2.35 -10.29
C SER A 12 14.21 1.95 -8.80
N SER A 13 14.95 2.69 -7.98
CA SER A 13 15.06 2.47 -6.52
C SER A 13 13.71 2.43 -5.80
N LYS A 14 12.66 3.02 -6.39
CA LYS A 14 11.25 2.95 -5.95
C LYS A 14 10.76 1.51 -5.76
N ARG A 15 11.12 0.57 -6.65
CA ARG A 15 10.70 -0.83 -6.49
C ARG A 15 11.39 -1.55 -5.33
N ARG A 16 12.60 -1.11 -4.95
CA ARG A 16 13.40 -1.78 -3.91
C ARG A 16 13.11 -1.25 -2.50
N ARG A 17 12.66 0.00 -2.37
CA ARG A 17 12.47 0.68 -1.07
C ARG A 17 11.03 1.12 -0.79
N GLY A 18 10.10 0.81 -1.68
CA GLY A 18 8.74 1.37 -1.64
C GLY A 18 8.73 2.86 -2.00
N TYR A 19 7.54 3.44 -2.15
CA TYR A 19 7.43 4.89 -2.32
C TYR A 19 7.45 5.55 -0.93
N PRO A 20 8.30 6.57 -0.68
CA PRO A 20 8.27 7.29 0.60
C PRO A 20 6.91 7.95 0.90
N SER A 21 6.09 8.17 -0.13
CA SER A 21 4.71 8.63 0.04
C SER A 21 3.76 7.57 0.59
N GLU A 22 4.06 6.26 0.44
CA GLU A 22 3.21 5.17 0.93
C GLU A 22 3.21 5.08 2.46
N THR A 23 4.32 5.46 3.11
CA THR A 23 4.40 5.49 4.58
C THR A 23 3.72 6.72 5.20
N SER A 24 3.57 7.80 4.42
CA SER A 24 2.96 9.05 4.87
C SER A 24 1.55 9.28 4.31
N VAL A 25 0.89 8.21 3.84
CA VAL A 25 -0.50 8.32 3.36
C VAL A 25 -1.38 8.69 4.56
N LYS A 26 -2.05 9.85 4.48
CA LYS A 26 -3.00 10.28 5.52
C LYS A 26 -4.12 9.25 5.66
N ARG A 27 -4.53 9.00 6.90
CA ARG A 27 -5.59 8.04 7.23
C ARG A 27 -6.97 8.71 7.30
N GLY A 28 -8.04 7.93 7.28
CA GLY A 28 -9.43 8.38 7.32
C GLY A 28 -10.06 8.78 5.97
N TYR A 29 -11.34 9.15 6.03
CA TYR A 29 -12.14 9.61 4.89
C TYR A 29 -11.57 10.91 4.31
N ARG A 30 -11.37 10.94 2.99
CA ARG A 30 -10.84 12.12 2.29
C ARG A 30 -11.53 12.31 0.94
N VAL A 31 -11.72 13.56 0.55
CA VAL A 31 -12.13 13.93 -0.81
C VAL A 31 -10.99 14.68 -1.46
N VAL A 32 -10.52 14.18 -2.60
CA VAL A 32 -9.39 14.73 -3.36
C VAL A 32 -9.95 15.31 -4.66
N HIS A 33 -9.48 16.49 -5.08
CA HIS A 33 -9.98 17.20 -6.27
C HIS A 33 -11.50 17.55 -6.25
N GLY A 34 -12.14 17.46 -5.08
CA GLY A 34 -13.55 17.84 -4.89
C GLY A 34 -14.56 16.74 -5.22
N ASP A 35 -14.15 15.67 -5.88
CA ASP A 35 -15.00 14.61 -6.40
C ASP A 35 -14.51 13.18 -6.06
N LYS A 36 -13.21 13.02 -5.78
CA LYS A 36 -12.62 11.71 -5.54
C LYS A 36 -12.61 11.36 -4.06
N GLU A 37 -13.58 10.57 -3.63
CA GLU A 37 -13.59 9.98 -2.30
C GLU A 37 -12.53 8.88 -2.17
N LEU A 38 -11.66 9.00 -1.17
CA LEU A 38 -10.70 8.01 -0.75
C LEU A 38 -11.15 7.45 0.60
N GLN A 39 -11.64 6.22 0.58
CA GLN A 39 -11.90 5.44 1.78
C GLN A 39 -10.71 4.51 2.04
N GLU A 40 -10.29 4.44 3.31
CA GLU A 40 -9.30 3.44 3.72
C GLU A 40 -9.90 2.05 3.58
N LYS A 41 -9.15 1.16 2.93
CA LYS A 41 -9.46 -0.26 2.89
C LYS A 41 -8.55 -0.96 3.88
N LEU A 42 -9.16 -1.67 4.82
CA LEU A 42 -8.44 -2.52 5.75
C LEU A 42 -7.89 -3.71 4.98
N GLY A 43 -6.57 -3.89 5.00
CA GLY A 43 -5.89 -5.01 4.37
C GLY A 43 -6.09 -6.31 5.13
N ASN A 44 -5.82 -7.44 4.46
CA ASN A 44 -6.04 -8.78 5.02
C ASN A 44 -5.25 -9.05 6.32
N SER A 45 -4.06 -8.46 6.44
CA SER A 45 -3.18 -8.58 7.61
C SER A 45 -3.40 -7.50 8.66
N ASP A 46 -4.25 -6.50 8.38
CA ASP A 46 -4.47 -5.42 9.32
C ASP A 46 -5.26 -5.91 10.53
N LEU A 47 -4.94 -5.36 11.69
CA LEU A 47 -5.64 -5.68 12.93
C LEU A 47 -7.07 -5.16 12.88
N CYS A 48 -7.98 -5.93 13.46
CA CYS A 48 -9.37 -5.52 13.62
C CYS A 48 -9.44 -4.21 14.42
N PRO A 49 -10.19 -3.20 13.95
CA PRO A 49 -10.38 -1.94 14.68
C PRO A 49 -11.17 -2.12 15.98
N CYS A 50 -11.75 -3.30 16.22
CA CYS A 50 -12.44 -3.67 17.44
C CYS A 50 -11.53 -3.84 18.68
N GLY A 51 -10.20 -3.79 18.51
CA GLY A 51 -9.25 -3.90 19.63
C GLY A 51 -8.98 -5.33 20.11
N SER A 52 -9.47 -6.35 19.42
CA SER A 52 -9.29 -7.76 19.80
C SER A 52 -7.88 -8.31 19.57
N GLY A 53 -7.02 -7.56 18.86
CA GLY A 53 -5.70 -8.04 18.44
C GLY A 53 -5.74 -9.13 17.36
N ARG A 54 -6.93 -9.49 16.86
CA ARG A 54 -7.10 -10.44 15.73
C ARG A 54 -6.97 -9.69 14.41
N SER A 55 -6.51 -10.37 13.37
CA SER A 55 -6.57 -9.82 12.01
C SER A 55 -8.02 -9.61 11.59
N PHE A 56 -8.26 -8.62 10.74
CA PHE A 56 -9.61 -8.32 10.24
C PHE A 56 -10.24 -9.52 9.54
N GLN A 57 -9.45 -10.26 8.74
CA GLN A 57 -9.93 -11.45 8.03
C GLN A 57 -10.46 -12.54 8.98
N ALA A 58 -9.91 -12.67 10.19
CA ALA A 58 -10.37 -13.64 11.18
C ALA A 58 -11.68 -13.24 11.89
N MET A 59 -12.16 -12.01 11.64
CA MET A 59 -13.40 -11.46 12.19
C MET A 59 -14.55 -11.43 11.16
N LEU A 60 -14.28 -11.74 9.89
CA LEU A 60 -15.31 -11.88 8.86
C LEU A 60 -16.05 -13.22 9.05
N PRO A 61 -17.38 -13.26 8.83
CA PRO A 61 -18.17 -14.49 8.90
C PRO A 61 -17.86 -15.46 7.76
#